data_AF-A0A7S3FQY8-F1
#
_entry.id   AF-A0A7S3FQY8-F1
#
_cell.length_a   1.000
_cell.length_b   1.000
_cell.length_c   1.000
_cell.angle_alpha   90.00
_cell.angle_beta   90.00
_cell.angle_gamma   90.00
#
_symmetry.space_group_name_H-M   'P 1'
#
loop_
_entity.id
_entity.type
_entity.pdbx_description
1 polymer ?
#
loop_
_entity_poly.entity_id
_entity_poly.type
_entity_poly.pdbx_seq_one_letter_code
_entity_poly.pdbx_strand_id
1 'polypeptide(L)'
;MAYARGPRSPSPPTASRPPRLPRPPRTSLFDAGALSGICFTKTCEDARNTATLLSTLVPIGVLGAWARMAWVSAGQKRETATTTTTMEEEMGESMESGPPDWEEGVYRLDGFTLMSVPEGSEGERVRVEGLGLAGQGRARAPQTFFFERTSLRQSVVFATVLERPLGISFEERGKRLVVADIAKGTDAWKKGQVGKLSPDRDPDAPMVGDVVRAVSSVNFFYGGQALFGMKPPARTSVLYGCDGKTFPEICSAMDRSQVSDGDFVLVLERDLY
;
A
#
# COMPACT_ATOMS: atom_id res chain seq x y z
N MET A 1 30.92 78.74 19.67
CA MET A 1 29.72 78.31 20.44
C MET A 1 29.66 76.80 20.40
N ALA A 2 30.06 76.14 21.48
CA ALA A 2 30.01 74.67 21.64
C ALA A 2 29.06 74.36 22.80
N TYR A 3 27.98 73.65 22.52
CA TYR A 3 26.97 73.27 23.51
C TYR A 3 27.41 72.00 24.24
N ALA A 4 27.64 72.12 25.54
CA ALA A 4 27.94 71.00 26.45
C ALA A 4 26.68 70.15 26.67
N ARG A 5 26.79 68.83 26.44
CA ARG A 5 25.74 67.85 26.75
C ARG A 5 25.80 67.49 28.23
N GLY A 6 24.69 67.75 28.94
CA GLY A 6 24.51 67.36 30.35
C GLY A 6 24.35 65.84 30.55
N PRO A 7 24.53 65.36 31.79
CA PRO A 7 24.56 63.94 32.12
C PRO A 7 23.17 63.30 32.04
N ARG A 8 23.10 62.08 31.50
CA ARG A 8 21.88 61.26 31.39
C ARG A 8 21.50 60.69 32.75
N SER A 9 20.23 60.80 33.12
CA SER A 9 19.66 60.18 34.32
C SER A 9 19.72 58.64 34.23
N PRO A 10 19.96 57.93 35.35
CA PRO A 10 19.87 56.48 35.37
C PRO A 10 18.41 56.02 35.24
N SER A 11 18.18 55.08 34.33
CA SER A 11 16.92 54.38 34.14
C SER A 11 16.55 53.52 35.37
N PRO A 12 15.25 53.37 35.70
CA PRO A 12 14.81 52.61 36.86
C PRO A 12 15.07 51.10 36.71
N PRO A 13 15.19 50.37 37.83
CA PRO A 13 15.46 48.93 37.81
C PRO A 13 14.27 48.15 37.25
N THR A 14 14.58 47.29 36.28
CA THR A 14 13.66 46.33 35.66
C THR A 14 13.08 45.41 36.72
N ALA A 15 11.76 45.47 36.93
CA ALA A 15 11.03 44.54 37.79
C ALA A 15 11.30 43.10 37.33
N SER A 16 11.79 42.28 38.26
CA SER A 16 12.05 40.86 38.07
C SER A 16 10.75 40.14 37.71
N ARG A 17 10.73 39.55 36.52
CA ARG A 17 9.62 38.74 36.04
C ARG A 17 9.55 37.46 36.90
N PRO A 18 8.39 37.10 37.47
CA PRO A 18 8.28 35.87 38.26
C PRO A 18 8.60 34.64 37.39
N PRO A 19 9.17 33.57 37.96
CA PRO A 19 9.49 32.35 37.24
C PRO A 19 8.20 31.77 36.63
N ARG A 20 8.22 31.54 35.32
CA ARG A 20 7.15 30.85 34.63
C ARG A 20 7.09 29.42 35.18
N LEU A 21 6.00 29.09 35.85
CA LEU A 21 5.65 27.71 36.15
C LEU A 21 5.69 26.89 34.85
N PRO A 22 6.24 25.65 34.87
CA PRO A 22 6.18 24.78 33.71
C PRO A 22 4.70 24.58 33.34
N ARG A 23 4.35 24.92 32.09
CA ARG A 23 3.04 24.58 31.56
C ARG A 23 2.89 23.05 31.66
N PRO A 24 1.76 22.53 32.19
CA PRO A 24 1.50 21.11 32.08
C PRO A 24 1.59 20.71 30.60
N PRO A 25 2.11 19.51 30.28
CA PRO A 25 2.09 19.03 28.91
C PRO A 25 0.64 19.13 28.42
N ARG A 26 0.46 19.76 27.25
CA ARG A 26 -0.82 19.71 26.55
C ARG A 26 -1.12 18.24 26.33
N THR A 27 -1.99 17.68 27.18
CA THR A 27 -2.77 16.50 26.85
C THR A 27 -3.61 16.91 25.65
N SER A 28 -3.10 16.64 24.44
CA SER A 28 -3.96 16.54 23.27
C SER A 28 -4.87 15.34 23.53
N LEU A 29 -6.02 15.64 24.12
CA LEU A 29 -7.20 14.82 23.99
C LEU A 29 -7.35 14.52 22.50
N PHE A 30 -7.20 13.25 22.17
CA PHE A 30 -7.79 12.65 21.00
C PHE A 30 -9.30 12.91 21.05
N ASP A 31 -9.73 14.02 20.45
CA ASP A 31 -11.01 14.05 19.73
C ASP A 31 -10.70 13.34 18.40
N ALA A 32 -11.12 12.09 18.18
CA ALA A 32 -12.52 11.66 18.09
C ALA A 32 -13.33 12.60 17.17
N GLY A 33 -12.77 12.91 16.00
CA GLY A 33 -13.47 13.52 14.88
C GLY A 33 -13.12 12.78 13.60
N ALA A 34 -14.13 12.20 12.96
CA ALA A 34 -14.04 11.34 11.79
C ALA A 34 -13.27 11.97 10.62
N LEU A 35 -12.11 11.39 10.28
CA LEU A 35 -11.50 11.45 8.95
C LEU A 35 -10.83 10.10 8.67
N SER A 36 -11.06 9.60 7.47
CA SER A 36 -10.76 8.28 6.92
C SER A 36 -9.26 7.97 6.73
N GLY A 37 -8.47 8.08 7.80
CA GLY A 37 -7.06 7.66 7.80
C GLY A 37 -6.89 6.39 8.64
N ILE A 38 -6.47 5.29 8.01
CA ILE A 38 -6.06 4.09 8.76
C ILE A 38 -4.66 4.36 9.33
N CYS A 39 -4.57 4.45 10.67
CA CYS A 39 -3.32 4.60 11.39
C CYS A 39 -2.75 3.23 11.76
N PHE A 40 -1.53 2.92 11.28
CA PHE A 40 -0.78 1.71 11.65
C PHE A 40 0.15 1.95 12.85
N THR A 41 -0.36 2.60 13.90
CA THR A 41 0.36 2.83 15.16
C THR A 41 0.02 1.75 16.18
N LYS A 42 0.94 1.49 17.13
CA LYS A 42 0.77 0.53 18.25
C LYS A 42 -0.57 0.70 19.00
N THR A 43 -1.08 1.93 19.07
CA THR A 43 -2.37 2.28 19.68
C THR A 43 -3.59 1.73 18.94
N CYS A 44 -3.52 1.53 17.62
CA CYS A 44 -4.60 0.93 16.84
C CYS A 44 -4.63 -0.60 16.96
N GLU A 45 -3.48 -1.22 17.23
CA GLU A 45 -3.36 -2.67 17.48
C GLU A 45 -3.95 -3.06 18.84
N ASP A 46 -3.74 -2.25 19.88
CA ASP A 46 -4.37 -2.43 21.19
C ASP A 46 -5.91 -2.31 21.11
N ALA A 47 -6.43 -1.39 20.29
CA ALA A 47 -7.88 -1.25 20.06
C ALA A 47 -8.46 -2.44 19.26
N ARG A 48 -7.72 -2.98 18.29
CA ARG A 48 -8.14 -4.15 17.51
C ARG A 48 -8.17 -5.42 18.37
N ASN A 49 -7.19 -5.62 19.25
CA ASN A 49 -7.14 -6.76 20.17
C ASN A 49 -8.29 -6.75 21.21
N THR A 50 -8.76 -5.58 21.64
CA THR A 50 -9.95 -5.47 22.49
C THR A 50 -11.25 -5.76 21.73
N ALA A 51 -11.31 -5.50 20.41
CA ALA A 51 -12.51 -5.74 19.59
C ALA A 51 -12.68 -7.23 19.21
N THR A 52 -11.59 -7.96 18.98
CA THR A 52 -11.64 -9.42 18.68
C THR A 52 -12.06 -10.27 19.88
N LEU A 53 -11.88 -9.79 21.11
CA LEU A 53 -12.35 -10.49 22.31
C LEU A 53 -13.87 -10.35 22.53
N LEU A 54 -14.53 -9.37 21.90
CA LEU A 54 -15.98 -9.16 22.01
C LEU A 54 -16.80 -9.81 20.88
N SER A 55 -16.17 -10.23 19.77
CA SER A 55 -16.89 -10.81 18.62
C SER A 55 -16.91 -12.34 18.57
N THR A 56 -16.28 -13.04 19.53
CA THR A 56 -16.27 -14.51 19.61
C THR A 56 -17.39 -15.10 20.47
N LEU A 57 -18.28 -14.28 21.02
CA LEU A 57 -19.47 -14.73 21.75
C LEU A 57 -20.74 -14.19 21.08
N VAL A 58 -21.44 -15.10 20.37
CA VAL A 58 -22.88 -15.08 19.96
C VAL A 58 -23.19 -14.48 18.55
N PRO A 59 -23.91 -15.19 17.63
CA PRO A 59 -23.99 -16.64 17.37
C PRO A 59 -24.00 -17.04 15.86
N ILE A 60 -23.63 -18.30 15.59
CA ILE A 60 -23.60 -19.00 14.28
C ILE A 60 -25.02 -19.32 13.70
N GLY A 61 -26.05 -18.55 14.04
CA GLY A 61 -27.46 -18.94 13.81
C GLY A 61 -28.18 -18.39 12.56
N VAL A 62 -27.65 -17.41 11.83
CA VAL A 62 -28.48 -16.59 10.90
C VAL A 62 -28.14 -16.74 9.40
N LEU A 63 -27.03 -17.40 9.04
CA LEU A 63 -26.59 -17.48 7.64
C LEU A 63 -27.20 -18.64 6.82
N GLY A 64 -28.00 -19.53 7.44
CA GLY A 64 -28.57 -20.70 6.76
C GLY A 64 -29.83 -20.45 5.92
N ALA A 65 -30.45 -19.26 6.00
CA ALA A 65 -31.78 -19.03 5.42
C ALA A 65 -31.79 -18.28 4.07
N TRP A 66 -30.69 -17.60 3.68
CA TRP A 66 -30.67 -16.78 2.46
C TRP A 66 -30.18 -17.51 1.20
N ALA A 67 -29.51 -18.65 1.34
CA ALA A 67 -28.92 -19.38 0.22
C ALA A 67 -29.92 -20.22 -0.60
N ARG A 68 -31.19 -20.36 -0.17
CA ARG A 68 -32.21 -21.17 -0.87
C ARG A 68 -33.14 -20.40 -1.81
N MET A 69 -33.15 -19.06 -1.78
CA MET A 69 -34.06 -18.25 -2.62
C MET A 69 -33.46 -17.80 -3.96
N ALA A 70 -32.13 -17.85 -4.13
CA ALA A 70 -31.48 -17.37 -5.36
C ALA A 70 -31.39 -18.43 -6.49
N TRP A 71 -31.72 -19.70 -6.21
CA TRP A 71 -31.57 -20.79 -7.18
C TRP A 71 -32.84 -21.11 -7.97
N VAL A 72 -33.97 -20.47 -7.66
CA VAL A 72 -35.26 -20.71 -8.33
C VAL A 72 -35.55 -19.70 -9.46
N SER A 73 -34.75 -18.65 -9.62
CA SER A 73 -35.01 -17.59 -10.62
C SER A 73 -34.10 -17.59 -11.85
N ALA A 74 -33.19 -18.56 -12.01
CA ALA A 74 -32.22 -18.60 -13.12
C ALA A 74 -32.63 -19.53 -14.28
N GLY A 75 -33.90 -19.89 -14.39
CA GLY A 75 -34.43 -20.80 -15.40
C GLY A 75 -35.40 -20.16 -16.37
N GLN A 76 -35.01 -19.13 -17.15
CA GLN A 76 -35.71 -18.75 -18.38
C GLN A 76 -35.01 -17.62 -19.14
N LYS A 77 -34.27 -17.96 -20.20
CA LYS A 77 -34.31 -17.31 -21.53
C LYS A 77 -33.21 -17.89 -22.42
N ARG A 78 -33.61 -18.87 -23.22
CA ARG A 78 -32.90 -19.37 -24.39
C ARG A 78 -33.92 -19.33 -25.52
N GLU A 79 -33.71 -18.47 -26.51
CA GLU A 79 -34.34 -18.43 -27.84
C GLU A 79 -33.61 -17.30 -28.62
N THR A 80 -32.64 -17.66 -29.46
CA THR A 80 -32.73 -17.80 -30.94
C THR A 80 -33.05 -16.49 -31.68
N ALA A 81 -32.05 -15.95 -32.36
CA ALA A 81 -32.24 -15.17 -33.58
C ALA A 81 -31.02 -15.35 -34.49
N THR A 82 -31.17 -16.24 -35.46
CA THR A 82 -30.32 -16.36 -36.64
C THR A 82 -30.73 -15.27 -37.62
N THR A 83 -29.81 -14.43 -38.08
CA THR A 83 -30.03 -13.61 -39.27
C THR A 83 -28.71 -13.46 -40.02
N THR A 84 -28.60 -14.24 -41.09
CA THR A 84 -27.65 -14.07 -42.19
C THR A 84 -27.95 -12.79 -42.95
N THR A 85 -26.95 -11.92 -43.13
CA THR A 85 -26.90 -11.01 -44.28
C THR A 85 -25.45 -10.87 -44.73
N THR A 86 -25.23 -11.17 -46.00
CA THR A 86 -24.00 -11.05 -46.79
C THR A 86 -23.83 -9.63 -47.32
N MET A 87 -22.59 -9.13 -47.38
CA MET A 87 -21.98 -8.24 -48.39
C MET A 87 -20.70 -7.65 -47.78
N GLU A 88 -19.53 -8.14 -48.18
CA GLU A 88 -18.67 -7.69 -49.28
C GLU A 88 -17.55 -6.75 -48.77
N GLU A 89 -16.35 -7.06 -49.28
CA GLU A 89 -15.04 -6.57 -48.91
C GLU A 89 -14.90 -5.05 -48.89
N GLU A 90 -14.20 -4.53 -47.88
CA GLU A 90 -13.15 -3.56 -48.14
C GLU A 90 -11.86 -4.00 -47.44
N MET A 91 -10.86 -4.24 -48.28
CA MET A 91 -9.46 -4.50 -47.94
C MET A 91 -8.90 -3.40 -47.04
N GLY A 92 -8.51 -3.78 -45.83
CA GLY A 92 -7.39 -3.17 -45.13
C GLY A 92 -6.42 -4.30 -44.80
N GLU A 93 -5.17 -4.22 -45.24
CA GLU A 93 -4.10 -5.16 -44.90
C GLU A 93 -4.03 -5.32 -43.38
N SER A 94 -4.66 -6.37 -42.85
CA SER A 94 -4.43 -6.80 -41.49
C SER A 94 -3.08 -7.47 -41.48
N MET A 95 -2.06 -6.69 -41.15
CA MET A 95 -0.76 -7.16 -40.70
C MET A 95 -1.00 -8.39 -39.82
N GLU A 96 -0.53 -9.55 -40.29
CA GLU A 96 -0.63 -10.84 -39.63
C GLU A 96 0.22 -10.77 -38.36
N SER A 97 -0.32 -10.11 -37.33
CA SER A 97 0.23 -10.16 -36.00
C SER A 97 -0.04 -11.56 -35.51
N GLY A 98 0.98 -12.42 -35.59
CA GLY A 98 1.02 -13.64 -34.81
C GLY A 98 0.66 -13.34 -33.34
N PRO A 99 0.25 -14.38 -32.57
CA PRO A 99 0.04 -14.20 -31.13
C PRO A 99 1.27 -13.50 -30.55
N PRO A 100 1.08 -12.47 -29.69
CA PRO A 100 2.21 -11.72 -29.16
C PRO A 100 3.13 -12.68 -28.42
N ASP A 101 4.44 -12.55 -28.67
CA ASP A 101 5.44 -13.19 -27.85
C ASP A 101 5.33 -12.64 -26.42
N TRP A 102 5.36 -13.53 -25.43
CA TRP A 102 5.17 -13.18 -24.02
C TRP A 102 6.53 -13.20 -23.30
N GLU A 103 6.81 -12.17 -22.52
CA GLU A 103 8.03 -12.10 -21.70
C GLU A 103 8.01 -13.21 -20.64
N GLU A 104 8.98 -14.12 -20.69
CA GLU A 104 9.14 -15.16 -19.68
C GLU A 104 9.67 -14.58 -18.36
N GLY A 105 9.02 -14.91 -17.24
CA GLY A 105 9.48 -14.55 -15.91
C GLY A 105 9.20 -13.10 -15.48
N VAL A 106 8.46 -12.33 -16.28
CA VAL A 106 7.98 -10.98 -15.96
C VAL A 106 6.46 -11.00 -15.80
N TYR A 107 5.96 -10.43 -14.70
CA TYR A 107 4.54 -10.46 -14.38
C TYR A 107 3.95 -9.07 -14.14
N ARG A 108 2.80 -8.80 -14.74
CA ARG A 108 1.94 -7.68 -14.35
C ARG A 108 1.04 -8.10 -13.19
N LEU A 109 0.73 -7.15 -12.30
CA LEU A 109 -0.17 -7.36 -11.17
C LEU A 109 -1.54 -6.72 -11.41
N ASP A 110 -2.59 -7.49 -11.14
CA ASP A 110 -3.96 -6.97 -10.98
C ASP A 110 -4.54 -7.51 -9.65
N GLY A 111 -4.38 -6.72 -8.58
CA GLY A 111 -4.62 -7.20 -7.22
C GLY A 111 -3.72 -8.39 -6.89
N PHE A 112 -4.31 -9.57 -6.64
CA PHE A 112 -3.57 -10.82 -6.39
C PHE A 112 -3.27 -11.64 -7.66
N THR A 113 -3.78 -11.22 -8.81
CA THR A 113 -3.64 -11.95 -10.07
C THR A 113 -2.33 -11.59 -10.74
N LEU A 114 -1.57 -12.62 -11.16
CA LEU A 114 -0.39 -12.46 -11.99
C LEU A 114 -0.77 -12.62 -13.46
N MET A 115 -0.38 -11.67 -14.29
CA MET A 115 -0.61 -11.67 -15.73
C MET A 115 0.72 -11.71 -16.49
N SER A 116 0.76 -12.43 -17.60
CA SER A 116 1.89 -12.37 -18.54
C SER A 116 1.93 -11.01 -19.24
N VAL A 117 3.12 -10.59 -19.65
CA VAL A 117 3.36 -9.29 -20.29
C VAL A 117 3.84 -9.54 -21.72
N PRO A 118 3.25 -8.89 -22.74
CA PRO A 118 3.75 -8.97 -24.11
C PRO A 118 5.17 -8.41 -24.22
N GLU A 119 6.01 -9.03 -25.04
CA GLU A 119 7.35 -8.52 -25.35
C GLU A 119 7.29 -7.10 -25.92
N GLY A 120 8.20 -6.25 -25.45
CA GLY A 120 8.27 -4.86 -25.90
C GLY A 120 7.25 -3.91 -25.26
N SER A 121 6.49 -4.36 -24.26
CA SER A 121 5.58 -3.49 -23.51
C SER A 121 6.34 -2.32 -22.88
N GLU A 122 5.85 -1.09 -23.03
CA GLU A 122 6.48 0.09 -22.41
C GLU A 122 6.17 0.17 -20.91
N GLY A 123 7.19 0.22 -20.07
CA GLY A 123 7.03 0.29 -18.61
C GLY A 123 8.28 -0.13 -17.86
N GLU A 124 8.19 -0.10 -16.53
CA GLU A 124 9.32 -0.37 -15.64
C GLU A 124 9.31 -1.81 -15.15
N ARG A 125 10.48 -2.45 -15.18
CA ARG A 125 10.69 -3.81 -14.69
C ARG A 125 11.36 -3.73 -13.32
N VAL A 126 10.58 -3.98 -12.28
CA VAL A 126 11.04 -3.91 -10.90
C VAL A 126 11.29 -5.30 -10.37
N ARG A 127 12.54 -5.59 -10.03
CA ARG A 127 12.91 -6.86 -9.38
C ARG A 127 12.58 -6.76 -7.91
N VAL A 128 11.72 -7.65 -7.43
CA VAL A 128 11.26 -7.67 -6.05
C VAL A 128 11.82 -8.90 -5.34
N GLU A 129 12.49 -8.62 -4.22
CA GLU A 129 13.04 -9.61 -3.29
C GLU A 129 12.14 -9.76 -2.06
N GLY A 130 12.35 -10.82 -1.28
CA GLY A 130 11.66 -11.01 0.01
C GLY A 130 10.23 -11.58 -0.06
N LEU A 131 9.70 -11.89 -1.25
CA LEU A 131 8.46 -12.66 -1.39
C LEU A 131 8.71 -14.14 -1.07
N GLY A 132 7.78 -14.86 -0.43
CA GLY A 132 8.02 -16.25 -0.03
C GLY A 132 7.18 -16.76 1.13
N LEU A 133 7.59 -17.86 1.75
CA LEU A 133 6.91 -18.40 2.94
C LEU A 133 7.06 -17.42 4.10
N ALA A 134 5.93 -16.89 4.58
CA ALA A 134 5.92 -15.90 5.66
C ALA A 134 6.51 -16.49 6.95
N GLY A 135 7.36 -15.72 7.63
CA GLY A 135 7.97 -16.12 8.91
C GLY A 135 9.03 -17.23 8.86
N GLN A 136 9.40 -17.77 7.69
CA GLN A 136 10.39 -18.86 7.58
C GLN A 136 11.75 -18.45 6.99
N GLY A 137 11.99 -17.17 6.71
CA GLY A 137 13.28 -16.65 6.21
C GLY A 137 13.74 -17.21 4.86
N ARG A 138 13.00 -18.17 4.27
CA ARG A 138 13.21 -18.67 2.91
C ARG A 138 12.46 -17.75 1.95
N ALA A 139 13.13 -16.67 1.56
CA ALA A 139 12.72 -15.88 0.41
C ALA A 139 12.67 -16.80 -0.81
N ARG A 140 11.59 -16.72 -1.57
CA ARG A 140 11.51 -17.29 -2.91
C ARG A 140 12.55 -16.59 -3.78
N ALA A 141 12.92 -17.23 -4.89
CA ALA A 141 13.74 -16.55 -5.90
C ALA A 141 13.09 -15.20 -6.26
N PRO A 142 13.90 -14.14 -6.42
CA PRO A 142 13.39 -12.82 -6.78
C PRO A 142 12.53 -12.91 -8.03
N GLN A 143 11.42 -12.16 -8.03
CA GLN A 143 10.49 -12.10 -9.16
C GLN A 143 10.52 -10.70 -9.76
N THR A 144 10.45 -10.62 -11.08
CA THR A 144 10.39 -9.35 -11.79
C THR A 144 8.93 -9.01 -12.08
N PHE A 145 8.53 -7.81 -11.67
CA PHE A 145 7.19 -7.30 -11.90
C PHE A 145 7.23 -6.12 -12.88
N PHE A 146 6.27 -6.10 -13.78
CA PHE A 146 6.08 -5.04 -14.74
C PHE A 146 5.05 -4.03 -14.22
N PHE A 147 5.43 -2.76 -14.25
CA PHE A 147 4.56 -1.64 -13.90
C PHE A 147 4.45 -0.70 -15.09
N GLU A 148 3.23 -0.46 -15.55
CA GLU A 148 2.95 0.60 -16.52
C GLU A 148 3.21 1.95 -15.85
N ARG A 149 3.93 2.82 -16.56
CA ARG A 149 4.14 4.19 -16.08
C ARG A 149 2.79 4.91 -16.07
N THR A 150 2.37 5.40 -14.92
CA THR A 150 1.04 6.02 -14.77
C THR A 150 1.14 7.51 -14.51
N SER A 151 2.32 8.02 -14.17
CA SER A 151 2.59 9.45 -14.24
C SER A 151 2.71 9.93 -15.69
N LEU A 152 2.11 11.09 -15.97
CA LEU A 152 2.34 11.83 -17.22
C LEU A 152 3.73 12.48 -17.26
N ARG A 153 4.37 12.60 -16.09
CA ARG A 153 5.71 13.13 -15.93
C ARG A 153 6.72 12.00 -15.91
N GLN A 154 8.01 12.36 -16.00
CA GLN A 154 9.06 11.38 -15.81
C GLN A 154 9.01 10.87 -14.37
N SER A 155 8.70 9.58 -14.19
CA SER A 155 8.63 8.92 -12.90
C SER A 155 9.53 7.69 -12.84
N VAL A 156 9.89 7.26 -11.64
CA VAL A 156 10.66 6.05 -11.38
C VAL A 156 9.87 5.16 -10.43
N VAL A 157 9.75 3.88 -10.76
CA VAL A 157 9.11 2.85 -9.96
C VAL A 157 10.18 1.98 -9.31
N PHE A 158 10.17 1.93 -7.99
CA PHE A 158 11.16 1.17 -7.22
C PHE A 158 10.50 0.34 -6.13
N ALA A 159 11.19 -0.72 -5.71
CA ALA A 159 10.76 -1.56 -4.59
C ALA A 159 11.61 -1.26 -3.35
N THR A 160 10.95 -1.11 -2.21
CA THR A 160 11.62 -0.90 -0.92
C THR A 160 11.12 -1.92 0.09
N VAL A 161 12.06 -2.53 0.80
CA VAL A 161 11.79 -3.48 1.89
C VAL A 161 11.88 -2.71 3.20
N LEU A 162 10.87 -2.80 4.05
CA LEU A 162 10.77 -2.06 5.30
C LEU A 162 10.50 -3.01 6.46
N GLU A 163 11.18 -2.78 7.57
CA GLU A 163 10.87 -3.47 8.82
C GLU A 163 9.52 -3.02 9.37
N ARG A 164 8.81 -3.93 10.06
CA ARG A 164 7.57 -3.61 10.77
C ARG A 164 7.84 -3.15 12.20
N PRO A 165 7.06 -2.21 12.76
CA PRO A 165 5.93 -1.51 12.15
C PRO A 165 6.38 -0.47 11.10
N LEU A 166 5.63 -0.37 9.99
CA LEU A 166 5.99 0.45 8.83
C LEU A 166 6.20 1.93 9.16
N GLY A 167 5.36 2.49 10.04
CA GLY A 167 5.39 3.91 10.35
C GLY A 167 5.03 4.83 9.18
N ILE A 168 4.38 4.31 8.14
CA ILE A 168 3.92 5.10 7.00
C ILE A 168 2.40 5.26 7.11
N SER A 169 1.94 6.49 6.95
CA SER A 169 0.52 6.80 6.76
C SER A 169 0.25 7.03 5.29
N PHE A 170 -0.88 6.50 4.82
CA PHE A 170 -1.31 6.61 3.44
C PHE A 170 -2.58 7.44 3.35
N GLU A 171 -2.70 8.21 2.28
CA GLU A 171 -3.89 8.95 1.92
C GLU A 171 -4.35 8.60 0.51
N GLU A 172 -5.66 8.69 0.27
CA GLU A 172 -6.20 8.59 -1.08
C GLU A 172 -6.17 9.96 -1.74
N ARG A 173 -5.40 10.09 -2.82
CA ARG A 173 -5.34 11.32 -3.63
C ARG A 173 -5.90 11.01 -5.02
N GLY A 174 -7.15 11.37 -5.24
CA GLY A 174 -7.88 10.98 -6.45
C GLY A 174 -8.23 9.50 -6.42
N LYS A 175 -7.69 8.70 -7.36
CA LYS A 175 -7.85 7.24 -7.42
C LYS A 175 -6.55 6.48 -7.13
N ARG A 176 -5.61 7.13 -6.44
CA ARG A 176 -4.28 6.59 -6.16
C ARG A 176 -3.99 6.69 -4.67
N LEU A 177 -3.31 5.68 -4.15
CA LEU A 177 -2.81 5.68 -2.78
C LEU A 177 -1.45 6.39 -2.75
N VAL A 178 -1.29 7.36 -1.86
CA VAL A 178 -0.09 8.20 -1.75
C VAL A 178 0.44 8.14 -0.33
N VAL A 179 1.76 8.20 -0.18
CA VAL A 179 2.44 8.33 1.12
C VAL A 179 2.19 9.73 1.68
N ALA A 180 1.44 9.84 2.78
CA ALA A 180 1.02 11.11 3.37
C ALA A 180 2.03 11.62 4.42
N ASP A 181 2.46 10.75 5.33
CA ASP A 181 3.42 11.06 6.38
C ASP A 181 4.22 9.82 6.78
N ILE A 182 5.45 10.02 7.25
CA ILE A 182 6.38 8.99 7.69
C ILE A 182 6.80 9.29 9.14
N ALA A 183 6.39 8.43 10.06
CA ALA A 183 6.64 8.56 11.48
C ALA A 183 8.14 8.49 11.81
N LYS A 184 8.61 9.44 12.61
CA LYS A 184 10.03 9.54 13.02
C LYS A 184 10.50 8.30 13.78
N GLY A 185 11.75 7.90 13.53
CA GLY A 185 12.40 6.78 14.22
C GLY A 185 12.10 5.40 13.62
N THR A 186 11.19 5.31 12.64
CA THR A 186 10.93 4.07 11.88
C THR A 186 12.00 3.81 10.83
N ASP A 187 12.03 2.59 10.30
CA ASP A 187 12.98 2.22 9.25
C ASP A 187 12.80 3.06 7.99
N ALA A 188 11.54 3.27 7.56
CA ALA A 188 11.19 4.17 6.46
C ALA A 188 11.76 5.59 6.67
N TRP A 189 11.66 6.13 7.89
CA TRP A 189 12.22 7.43 8.21
C TRP A 189 13.76 7.44 8.17
N LYS A 190 14.41 6.40 8.70
CA LYS A 190 15.87 6.27 8.69
C LYS A 190 16.41 6.18 7.26
N LYS A 191 15.81 5.36 6.40
CA LYS A 191 16.14 5.28 4.97
C LYS A 191 15.99 6.64 4.30
N GLY A 192 14.89 7.35 4.55
CA GLY A 192 14.70 8.71 4.06
C GLY A 192 15.76 9.71 4.54
N GLN A 193 16.30 9.58 5.76
CA GLN A 193 17.42 10.42 6.21
C GLN A 193 18.74 10.05 5.51
N VAL A 194 18.99 8.75 5.31
CA VAL A 194 20.19 8.28 4.60
C VAL A 194 20.16 8.75 3.14
N GLY A 195 19.02 8.61 2.45
CA GLY A 195 18.84 9.09 1.09
C GLY A 195 19.04 10.61 0.95
N LYS A 196 18.67 11.41 1.96
CA LYS A 196 18.97 12.86 1.98
C LYS A 196 20.45 13.18 2.08
N LEU A 197 21.22 12.34 2.78
CA LEU A 197 22.67 12.51 2.94
C LEU A 197 23.44 11.98 1.72
N SER A 198 22.89 11.00 1.01
CA SER A 198 23.53 10.35 -0.13
C SER A 198 22.48 9.95 -1.17
N PRO A 199 21.99 10.89 -1.98
CA PRO A 199 20.91 10.64 -2.95
C PRO A 199 21.29 9.55 -3.96
N ASP A 200 22.57 9.43 -4.30
CA ASP A 200 23.06 8.42 -5.26
C ASP A 200 23.15 7.01 -4.66
N ARG A 201 23.09 6.87 -3.32
CA ARG A 201 23.40 5.61 -2.62
C ARG A 201 22.15 4.81 -2.25
N ASP A 202 21.03 5.48 -2.04
CA ASP A 202 19.77 4.83 -1.64
C ASP A 202 18.58 5.55 -2.32
N PRO A 203 18.42 5.36 -3.65
CA PRO A 203 17.30 5.96 -4.39
C PRO A 203 15.94 5.41 -3.93
N ASP A 204 15.95 4.23 -3.28
CA ASP A 204 14.77 3.43 -2.96
C ASP A 204 14.17 3.74 -1.57
N ALA A 205 14.58 4.86 -0.96
CA ALA A 205 14.00 5.32 0.29
C ALA A 205 12.60 5.93 0.07
N PRO A 206 11.54 5.51 0.79
CA PRO A 206 10.20 6.08 0.62
C PRO A 206 10.14 7.56 1.02
N MET A 207 9.37 8.35 0.27
CA MET A 207 9.16 9.78 0.49
C MET A 207 7.68 10.15 0.51
N VAL A 208 7.36 11.24 1.21
CA VAL A 208 6.01 11.83 1.20
C VAL A 208 5.69 12.29 -0.21
N GLY A 209 4.52 11.91 -0.71
CA GLY A 209 4.08 12.16 -2.08
C GLY A 209 4.30 11.00 -3.05
N ASP A 210 5.08 9.98 -2.67
CA ASP A 210 5.24 8.77 -3.51
C ASP A 210 3.90 8.03 -3.65
N VAL A 211 3.63 7.52 -4.86
CA VAL A 211 2.42 6.77 -5.18
C VAL A 211 2.66 5.28 -4.92
N VAL A 212 1.76 4.63 -4.20
CA VAL A 212 1.85 3.18 -3.93
C VAL A 212 1.31 2.39 -5.12
N ARG A 213 2.18 1.62 -5.76
CA ARG A 213 1.85 0.76 -6.93
C ARG A 213 1.60 -0.68 -6.53
N ALA A 214 2.32 -1.18 -5.53
CA ALA A 214 2.04 -2.48 -4.95
C ALA A 214 2.45 -2.57 -3.47
N VAL A 215 1.82 -3.49 -2.75
CA VAL A 215 2.10 -3.77 -1.34
C VAL A 215 2.23 -5.26 -1.12
N SER A 216 3.14 -5.68 -0.24
CA SER A 216 3.17 -7.09 0.17
C SER A 216 1.92 -7.42 0.99
N SER A 217 1.37 -8.60 0.78
CA SER A 217 0.20 -9.13 1.48
C SER A 217 0.39 -10.62 1.72
N VAL A 218 -0.41 -11.20 2.60
CA VAL A 218 -0.38 -12.64 2.87
C VAL A 218 -1.55 -13.35 2.20
N ASN A 219 -1.25 -14.44 1.52
CA ASN A 219 -2.22 -15.44 1.08
C ASN A 219 -2.00 -16.77 1.80
N PHE A 220 -3.08 -17.50 2.00
CA PHE A 220 -3.06 -18.82 2.63
C PHE A 220 -3.03 -19.91 1.55
N PHE A 221 -2.03 -20.78 1.62
CA PHE A 221 -1.95 -21.95 0.77
C PHE A 221 -2.38 -23.20 1.54
N TYR A 222 -3.45 -23.83 1.06
CA TYR A 222 -3.99 -25.08 1.60
C TYR A 222 -3.43 -26.26 0.81
N GLY A 223 -2.28 -26.78 1.24
CA GLY A 223 -1.78 -28.05 0.70
C GLY A 223 -2.72 -29.21 1.02
N GLY A 224 -2.59 -30.35 0.31
CA GLY A 224 -3.46 -31.52 0.50
C GLY A 224 -3.59 -31.97 1.96
N GLN A 225 -2.50 -31.95 2.73
CA GLN A 225 -2.53 -32.29 4.18
C GLN A 225 -3.23 -31.24 5.06
N ALA A 226 -3.25 -29.96 4.63
CA ALA A 226 -3.96 -28.90 5.34
C ALA A 226 -5.47 -28.98 5.14
N LEU A 227 -5.93 -29.47 3.98
CA LEU A 227 -7.36 -29.69 3.71
C LEU A 227 -7.99 -30.74 4.64
N PHE A 228 -7.20 -31.70 5.13
CA PHE A 228 -7.64 -32.72 6.08
C PHE A 228 -7.26 -32.39 7.54
N GLY A 229 -6.88 -31.14 7.84
CA GLY A 229 -6.59 -30.68 9.20
C GLY A 229 -5.32 -31.23 9.84
N MET A 230 -4.46 -31.92 9.08
CA MET A 230 -3.22 -32.50 9.60
C MET A 230 -2.11 -31.44 9.80
N LYS A 231 -2.19 -30.31 9.08
CA LYS A 231 -1.23 -29.22 9.17
C LYS A 231 -1.94 -27.87 9.00
N PRO A 232 -1.58 -26.81 9.75
CA PRO A 232 -2.11 -25.48 9.49
C PRO A 232 -1.74 -25.02 8.06
N PRO A 233 -2.60 -24.20 7.41
CA PRO A 233 -2.31 -23.62 6.10
C PRO A 233 -1.01 -22.81 6.13
N ALA A 234 -0.21 -22.93 5.07
CA ALA A 234 1.01 -22.15 4.96
C ALA A 234 0.66 -20.70 4.59
N ARG A 235 1.23 -19.75 5.33
CA ARG A 235 1.14 -18.31 5.00
C ARG A 235 2.24 -17.99 3.98
N THR A 236 1.89 -17.34 2.88
CA THR A 236 2.83 -16.94 1.83
C THR A 236 2.69 -15.45 1.58
N SER A 237 3.81 -14.74 1.68
CA SER A 237 3.95 -13.34 1.29
C SER A 237 3.94 -13.25 -0.23
N VAL A 238 2.99 -12.49 -0.75
CA VAL A 238 2.76 -12.21 -2.17
C VAL A 238 2.66 -10.70 -2.37
N LEU A 239 2.87 -10.24 -3.61
CA LEU A 239 2.71 -8.84 -3.95
C LEU A 239 1.27 -8.59 -4.42
N TYR A 240 0.64 -7.51 -3.93
CA TYR A 240 -0.69 -7.07 -4.31
C TYR A 240 -0.61 -5.77 -5.12
N GLY A 241 -1.05 -5.81 -6.37
CA GLY A 241 -1.11 -4.63 -7.24
C GLY A 241 -2.21 -3.65 -6.82
N CYS A 242 -1.85 -2.39 -6.61
CA CYS A 242 -2.75 -1.33 -6.14
C CYS A 242 -3.42 -0.54 -7.29
N ASP A 243 -2.98 -0.77 -8.53
CA ASP A 243 -3.47 -0.02 -9.69
C ASP A 243 -4.94 -0.27 -9.96
N GLY A 244 -5.72 0.82 -10.02
CA GLY A 244 -7.17 0.77 -10.23
C GLY A 244 -7.96 0.15 -9.07
N LYS A 245 -7.32 -0.16 -7.94
CA LYS A 245 -7.97 -0.67 -6.73
C LYS A 245 -8.42 0.46 -5.83
N THR A 246 -9.49 0.21 -5.10
CA THR A 246 -10.04 1.17 -4.15
C THR A 246 -9.23 1.17 -2.85
N PHE A 247 -9.21 2.31 -2.15
CA PHE A 247 -8.53 2.42 -0.85
C PHE A 247 -8.91 1.29 0.13
N PRO A 248 -10.20 0.91 0.30
CA PRO A 248 -10.57 -0.19 1.20
C PRO A 248 -10.02 -1.56 0.78
N GLU A 249 -9.88 -1.83 -0.52
CA GLU A 249 -9.31 -3.09 -1.02
C GLU A 249 -7.82 -3.18 -0.71
N ILE A 250 -7.09 -2.08 -0.91
CA ILE A 250 -5.66 -2.00 -0.61
C ILE A 250 -5.44 -2.15 0.90
N CYS A 251 -6.24 -1.46 1.72
CA CYS A 251 -6.18 -1.60 3.17
C CYS A 251 -6.49 -3.03 3.62
N SER A 252 -7.50 -3.66 3.02
CA SER A 252 -7.84 -5.06 3.30
C SER A 252 -6.71 -6.03 2.92
N ALA A 253 -5.93 -5.72 1.88
CA ALA A 253 -4.75 -6.51 1.51
C ALA A 253 -3.63 -6.32 2.55
N MET A 254 -3.34 -5.08 2.95
CA MET A 254 -2.35 -4.80 4.00
C MET A 254 -2.70 -5.46 5.34
N ASP A 255 -3.98 -5.44 5.72
CA ASP A 255 -4.50 -5.99 6.98
C ASP A 255 -4.40 -7.52 7.12
N ARG A 256 -4.22 -8.24 6.00
CA ARG A 256 -3.98 -9.70 6.03
C ARG A 256 -2.60 -10.04 6.58
N SER A 257 -1.68 -9.09 6.49
CA SER A 257 -0.30 -9.26 6.88
C SER A 257 -0.10 -8.93 8.36
N GLN A 258 0.74 -9.72 9.04
CA GLN A 258 1.02 -9.63 10.46
C GLN A 258 2.50 -9.28 10.69
N VAL A 259 2.83 -8.76 11.88
CA VAL A 259 4.22 -8.45 12.26
C VAL A 259 5.11 -9.69 12.22
N SER A 260 4.58 -10.85 12.59
CA SER A 260 5.29 -12.14 12.57
C SER A 260 5.64 -12.65 11.17
N ASP A 261 5.03 -12.10 10.12
CA ASP A 261 5.31 -12.52 8.74
C ASP A 261 6.67 -12.02 8.23
N GLY A 262 7.29 -11.05 8.94
CA GLY A 262 8.58 -10.45 8.63
C GLY A 262 8.45 -9.09 7.97
N ASP A 263 9.47 -8.75 7.18
CA ASP A 263 9.56 -7.46 6.49
C ASP A 263 8.43 -7.25 5.50
N PHE A 264 8.16 -5.98 5.21
CA PHE A 264 7.11 -5.55 4.31
C PHE A 264 7.72 -4.98 3.04
N VAL A 265 7.21 -5.38 1.89
CA VAL A 265 7.65 -4.82 0.60
C VAL A 265 6.63 -3.81 0.13
N LEU A 266 7.10 -2.61 -0.23
CA LEU A 266 6.35 -1.59 -0.94
C LEU A 266 6.95 -1.39 -2.32
N VAL A 267 6.10 -1.25 -3.34
CA VAL A 267 6.51 -0.75 -4.65
C VAL A 267 5.89 0.64 -4.82
N LEU A 268 6.75 1.62 -5.03
CA LEU A 268 6.41 3.03 -5.06
C LEU A 268 6.78 3.62 -6.42
N GLU A 269 5.98 4.57 -6.89
CA GLU A 269 6.28 5.43 -8.04
C GLU A 269 6.54 6.85 -7.55
N ARG A 270 7.69 7.40 -7.93
CA ARG A 270 8.09 8.77 -7.61
C ARG A 270 8.15 9.62 -8.87
N ASP A 271 7.52 10.78 -8.84
CA ASP A 271 7.69 11.80 -9.86
C ASP A 271 9.05 12.51 -9.69
N LEU A 272 9.82 12.63 -10.77
CA LEU A 272 11.14 13.27 -10.75
C LEU A 272 11.09 14.80 -10.96
N TYR A 273 9.96 15.35 -11.39
CA TYR A 273 9.81 16.78 -11.76
C TYR A 273 8.42 17.35 -11.45
#